data_AF-A0A3C0QMF5-F1
#
_entry.id   AF-A0A3C0QMF5-F1
#
_cell.length_a   1.000
_cell.length_b   1.000
_cell.length_c   1.000
_cell.angle_alpha   90.00
_cell.angle_beta   90.00
_cell.angle_gamma   90.00
#
_symmetry.space_group_name_H-M   'P 1'
#
loop_
_entity.id
_entity.type
_entity.pdbx_description
1 polymer ?
#
loop_
_entity_poly.entity_id
_entity_poly.type
_entity_poly.pdbx_seq_one_letter_code
_entity_poly.pdbx_strand_id
1 'polypeptide(L)'
;DPTAFFVGFLDLENRKIYVYDEFYQHGMSNQAIYQKIADMGYQKERITADCAEPKSIDQLKTLGLRRIRASVKGPDSVRAGIQWIQDFEIIVHPRCVNFLTEISCYTWAVDRFGNRTNTPIDDFNHMMDAMRYALEDNIRKKKWLV
;
A
#
# COMPACT_ATOMS: atom_id res chain seq x y z
N ASP A 1 3.83 12.90 -7.43
CA ASP A 1 3.44 12.08 -6.27
C ASP A 1 4.50 12.02 -5.20
N PRO A 2 4.09 11.92 -3.92
CA PRO A 2 4.96 11.44 -2.85
C PRO A 2 5.31 9.97 -3.06
N THR A 3 6.50 9.58 -2.62
CA THR A 3 6.81 8.16 -2.44
C THR A 3 6.31 7.74 -1.07
N ALA A 4 5.33 6.84 -1.07
CA ALA A 4 4.80 6.20 0.11
C ALA A 4 5.31 4.75 0.19
N PHE A 5 5.89 4.40 1.33
CA PHE A 5 6.29 3.03 1.65
C PHE A 5 5.60 2.60 2.93
N PHE A 6 4.96 1.43 2.85
CA PHE A 6 4.19 0.85 3.92
C PHE A 6 4.82 -0.47 4.35
N VAL A 7 5.05 -0.63 5.66
CA VAL A 7 5.44 -1.91 6.27
C VAL A 7 4.38 -2.32 7.27
N GLY A 8 3.75 -3.45 6.99
CA GLY A 8 2.78 -4.04 7.89
C GLY A 8 2.83 -5.56 7.93
N PHE A 9 2.33 -6.10 9.03
CA PHE A 9 2.16 -7.52 9.25
C PHE A 9 0.68 -7.87 9.14
N LEU A 10 0.40 -8.97 8.46
CA LEU A 10 -0.96 -9.48 8.29
C LEU A 10 -1.14 -10.74 9.14
N ASP A 11 -2.09 -10.69 10.05
CA ASP A 11 -2.58 -11.83 10.81
C ASP A 11 -3.94 -12.25 10.26
N LEU A 12 -3.94 -13.33 9.46
CA LEU A 12 -5.14 -13.87 8.83
C LEU A 12 -6.06 -14.60 9.83
N GLU A 13 -5.50 -15.19 10.88
CA GLU A 13 -6.27 -15.98 11.85
C GLU A 13 -7.11 -15.07 12.73
N ASN A 14 -6.49 -14.01 13.26
CA ASN A 14 -7.18 -13.04 14.11
C ASN A 14 -7.81 -11.88 13.32
N ARG A 15 -7.66 -11.87 11.99
CA ARG A 15 -8.07 -10.78 11.10
C ARG A 15 -7.54 -9.42 11.55
N LYS A 16 -6.22 -9.33 11.76
CA LYS A 16 -5.56 -8.09 12.17
C LYS A 16 -4.48 -7.66 11.18
N ILE A 17 -4.39 -6.36 10.93
CA ILE A 17 -3.33 -5.73 10.13
C ILE A 17 -2.54 -4.81 11.06
N TYR A 18 -1.27 -5.13 11.27
CA TYR A 18 -0.39 -4.32 12.10
C TYR A 18 0.45 -3.42 11.20
N VAL A 19 0.29 -2.11 11.32
CA VAL A 19 1.14 -1.13 10.63
C VAL A 19 2.32 -0.83 11.54
N TYR A 20 3.51 -1.24 11.14
CA TYR A 20 4.70 -1.19 11.98
C TYR A 20 5.62 -0.02 11.64
N ASP A 21 5.86 0.19 10.34
CA ASP A 21 6.72 1.26 9.87
C ASP A 21 6.18 1.87 8.59
N GLU A 22 6.53 3.13 8.38
CA GLU A 22 6.15 3.86 7.19
C GLU A 22 7.26 4.82 6.78
N PHE A 23 7.25 5.20 5.51
CA PHE A 23 8.05 6.32 5.06
C PHE A 23 7.31 7.08 3.97
N TYR A 24 7.29 8.40 4.11
CA TYR A 24 6.60 9.32 3.22
C TYR A 24 7.51 10.51 2.93
N GLN A 25 7.98 10.64 1.69
CA GLN A 25 8.78 11.80 1.27
C GLN A 25 8.51 12.16 -0.19
N HIS A 26 8.70 13.44 -0.50
CA HIS A 26 8.53 13.98 -1.84
C HIS A 26 9.87 14.08 -2.59
N GLY A 27 9.83 13.86 -3.90
CA GLY A 27 10.95 14.20 -4.80
C GLY A 27 12.21 13.34 -4.65
N MET A 28 12.07 12.08 -4.22
CA MET A 28 13.23 11.20 -4.09
C MET A 28 13.62 10.53 -5.39
N SER A 29 14.93 10.32 -5.54
CA SER A 29 15.47 9.46 -6.59
C SER A 29 15.33 7.98 -6.22
N ASN A 30 15.32 7.10 -7.23
CA ASN A 30 15.30 5.64 -7.02
C ASN A 30 16.47 5.15 -6.14
N GLN A 31 17.62 5.82 -6.18
CA GLN A 31 18.75 5.53 -5.30
C GLN A 31 18.48 5.92 -3.84
N ALA A 32 17.86 7.08 -3.60
CA ALA A 32 17.50 7.51 -2.25
C ALA A 32 16.44 6.57 -1.64
N ILE A 33 15.45 6.14 -2.44
CA ILE A 33 14.45 5.15 -2.04
C ILE A 33 15.12 3.83 -1.65
N TYR A 34 16.03 3.34 -2.50
CA TYR A 34 16.82 2.13 -2.21
C TYR A 34 17.57 2.24 -0.88
N GLN A 35 18.34 3.33 -0.70
CA GLN A 35 19.15 3.52 0.50
C GLN A 35 18.26 3.58 1.74
N LYS A 36 17.12 4.29 1.68
CA LYS A 36 16.18 4.38 2.79
C LYS A 36 15.63 3.02 3.19
N ILE A 37 15.22 2.21 2.21
CA ILE A 37 14.71 0.85 2.45
C ILE A 37 15.82 -0.05 3.03
N ALA A 38 17.05 0.11 2.56
CA ALA A 38 18.20 -0.62 3.07
C ALA A 38 18.54 -0.23 4.52
N ASP A 39 18.53 1.07 4.84
CA ASP A 39 18.78 1.61 6.17
C ASP A 39 17.72 1.16 7.18
N MET A 40 16.46 1.06 6.75
CA MET A 40 15.37 0.49 7.55
C MET A 40 15.48 -1.03 7.72
N GLY A 41 16.38 -1.70 7.00
CA GLY A 41 16.61 -3.15 7.09
C GLY A 41 15.68 -4.00 6.23
N TYR A 42 14.81 -3.40 5.42
CA TYR A 42 13.79 -4.11 4.62
C TYR A 42 14.27 -4.57 3.24
N GLN A 43 15.56 -4.44 2.94
CA GLN A 43 16.17 -4.85 1.66
C GLN A 43 15.92 -6.31 1.25
N LYS A 44 15.72 -7.22 2.22
CA LYS A 44 15.48 -8.65 1.98
C LYS A 44 13.99 -9.01 1.95
N GLU A 45 13.11 -8.04 2.18
CA GLU A 45 11.68 -8.30 2.23
C GLU A 45 11.02 -8.28 0.85
N ARG A 46 9.81 -8.83 0.77
CA ARG A 46 9.00 -8.82 -0.45
C ARG A 46 8.31 -7.47 -0.56
N ILE A 47 8.72 -6.68 -1.55
CA ILE A 47 8.21 -5.32 -1.76
C ILE A 47 7.34 -5.32 -3.01
N THR A 48 6.13 -4.79 -2.91
CA THR A 48 5.22 -4.62 -4.06
C THR A 48 5.17 -3.14 -4.39
N ALA A 49 5.57 -2.78 -5.60
CA ALA A 49 5.61 -1.40 -6.09
C ALA A 49 4.54 -1.20 -7.18
N ASP A 50 4.11 0.05 -7.36
CA ASP A 50 3.12 0.39 -8.39
C ASP A 50 3.64 0.06 -9.81
N CYS A 51 2.81 -0.59 -10.61
CA CYS A 51 3.16 -1.01 -11.96
C CYS A 51 3.19 0.12 -12.98
N ALA A 52 2.75 1.34 -12.62
CA ALA A 52 2.76 2.50 -13.50
C ALA A 52 4.17 2.86 -13.99
N GLU A 53 5.21 2.58 -13.20
CA GLU A 53 6.61 2.89 -13.52
C GLU A 53 7.53 1.65 -13.54
N PRO A 54 7.46 0.80 -14.58
CA PRO A 54 8.27 -0.41 -14.67
C PRO A 54 9.78 -0.13 -14.70
N LYS A 55 10.20 1.04 -15.23
CA LYS A 55 11.61 1.46 -15.25
C LYS A 55 12.17 1.69 -13.84
N SER A 56 11.39 2.32 -12.96
CA SER A 56 11.78 2.58 -11.58
C SER A 56 11.94 1.26 -10.80
N ILE A 57 11.03 0.30 -11.04
CA ILE A 57 11.12 -1.04 -10.45
C ILE A 57 12.38 -1.78 -10.89
N ASP A 58 12.69 -1.77 -12.19
CA ASP A 58 13.88 -2.43 -12.71
C ASP A 58 15.17 -1.83 -12.13
N GLN A 59 15.23 -0.49 -12.06
CA GLN A 59 16.36 0.20 -11.43
C GLN A 59 16.52 -0.17 -9.95
N LEU A 60 15.42 -0.21 -9.18
CA LEU A 60 15.44 -0.64 -7.77
C LEU A 60 15.91 -2.09 -7.61
N LYS A 61 15.55 -2.96 -8.55
CA LYS A 61 15.99 -4.35 -8.59
C LYS A 61 17.48 -4.46 -8.89
N THR A 62 18.01 -3.65 -9.81
CA THR A 62 19.45 -3.55 -10.11
C THR A 62 20.26 -3.02 -8.92
N LEU A 63 19.70 -2.06 -8.17
CA LEU A 63 20.35 -1.47 -7.00
C LEU A 63 20.50 -2.46 -5.84
N GLY A 64 19.61 -3.45 -5.73
CA GLY A 64 19.74 -4.53 -4.75
C GLY A 64 18.43 -5.08 -4.18
N LEU A 65 17.28 -4.46 -4.47
CA LEU A 65 15.96 -4.95 -4.03
C LEU A 65 15.51 -6.13 -4.90
N ARG A 66 16.19 -7.26 -4.75
CA ARG A 66 15.98 -8.46 -5.58
C ARG A 66 14.54 -9.01 -5.53
N ARG A 67 13.81 -8.72 -4.45
CA ARG A 67 12.45 -9.21 -4.19
C ARG A 67 11.36 -8.16 -4.44
N ILE A 68 11.70 -7.05 -5.09
CA ILE A 68 10.71 -6.09 -5.57
C ILE A 68 9.92 -6.69 -6.74
N ARG A 69 8.61 -6.44 -6.76
CA ARG A 69 7.71 -6.82 -7.85
C ARG A 69 6.74 -5.70 -8.15
N ALA A 70 6.24 -5.69 -9.38
CA ALA A 70 5.13 -4.82 -9.77
C ALA A 70 3.81 -5.36 -9.22
N SER A 71 2.93 -4.47 -8.77
CA SER A 71 1.53 -4.77 -8.45
C SER A 71 0.78 -5.17 -9.71
N VAL A 72 -0.17 -6.09 -9.63
CA VAL A 72 -1.01 -6.46 -10.78
C VAL A 72 -2.35 -5.75 -10.63
N LYS A 73 -2.39 -4.48 -11.05
CA LYS A 73 -3.58 -3.63 -10.93
C LYS A 73 -4.66 -4.08 -11.94
N GLY A 74 -5.82 -4.48 -11.44
CA GLY A 74 -7.07 -4.54 -12.22
C GLY A 74 -7.98 -3.36 -11.85
N PRO A 75 -8.77 -2.79 -12.77
CA PRO A 75 -9.69 -1.68 -12.46
C PRO A 75 -10.64 -1.99 -11.28
N ASP A 76 -11.09 -3.24 -11.18
CA ASP A 76 -11.99 -3.69 -10.10
C ASP A 76 -11.27 -4.05 -8.79
N SER A 77 -9.93 -4.00 -8.76
CA SER A 77 -9.14 -4.46 -7.60
C SER A 77 -9.17 -3.50 -6.42
N VAL A 78 -9.45 -2.21 -6.65
CA VAL A 78 -9.46 -1.18 -5.59
C VAL A 78 -10.60 -1.43 -4.61
N ARG A 79 -11.83 -1.52 -5.13
CA ARG A 79 -13.03 -1.75 -4.31
C ARG A 79 -12.98 -3.09 -3.57
N ALA A 80 -12.58 -4.15 -4.28
CA ALA A 80 -12.42 -5.47 -3.68
C ALA A 80 -11.36 -5.47 -2.55
N GLY A 81 -10.26 -4.73 -2.74
CA GLY A 81 -9.22 -4.58 -1.72
C GLY A 81 -9.72 -3.81 -0.50
N ILE A 82 -10.41 -2.68 -0.69
CA ILE A 82 -10.98 -1.89 0.42
C ILE A 82 -11.97 -2.74 1.22
N GLN A 83 -12.89 -3.43 0.55
CA GLN A 83 -13.86 -4.29 1.22
C GLN A 83 -13.18 -5.44 1.98
N TRP A 84 -12.11 -6.01 1.41
CA TRP A 84 -11.33 -7.03 2.09
C TRP A 84 -10.62 -6.48 3.33
N ILE A 85 -10.06 -5.27 3.27
CA ILE A 85 -9.39 -4.62 4.40
C ILE A 85 -10.39 -4.24 5.51
N GLN A 86 -11.62 -3.84 5.16
CA GLN A 86 -12.68 -3.50 6.13
C GLN A 86 -13.05 -4.67 7.05
N ASP A 87 -12.82 -5.90 6.63
CA ASP A 87 -13.05 -7.10 7.46
C ASP A 87 -11.96 -7.31 8.54
N PHE A 88 -10.90 -6.50 8.55
CA PHE A 88 -9.75 -6.62 9.46
C PHE A 88 -9.70 -5.46 10.45
N GLU A 89 -9.20 -5.76 11.66
CA GLU A 89 -8.82 -4.75 12.64
C GLU A 89 -7.44 -4.19 12.27
N ILE A 90 -7.35 -2.87 12.03
CA ILE A 90 -6.09 -2.21 11.70
C ILE A 90 -5.49 -1.61 12.97
N ILE A 91 -4.33 -2.12 13.37
CA ILE A 91 -3.58 -1.70 14.54
C ILE A 91 -2.37 -0.91 14.05
N VAL A 92 -2.36 0.39 14.31
CA VAL A 92 -1.31 1.28 13.81
C VAL A 92 -0.31 1.61 14.91
N HIS A 93 0.99 1.40 14.65
CA HIS A 93 2.02 1.86 15.56
C HIS A 93 2.03 3.40 15.60
N PRO A 94 2.14 4.05 16.78
CA PRO A 94 2.10 5.52 16.92
C PRO A 94 3.20 6.30 16.18
N ARG A 95 4.14 5.61 15.52
CA ARG A 95 5.17 6.25 14.68
C ARG A 95 4.67 6.53 13.26
N CYS A 96 3.58 5.87 12.86
CA CYS A 96 3.01 5.94 11.53
C CYS A 96 1.97 7.08 11.45
N VAL A 97 2.44 8.31 11.59
CA VAL A 97 1.58 9.50 11.69
C VAL A 97 0.94 9.84 10.33
N ASN A 98 1.64 9.60 9.22
CA ASN A 98 1.10 9.84 7.88
C ASN A 98 -0.03 8.84 7.59
N PHE A 99 0.17 7.56 7.88
CA PHE A 99 -0.87 6.54 7.77
C PHE A 99 -2.10 6.88 8.62
N LEU A 100 -1.91 7.29 9.88
CA LEU A 100 -3.01 7.72 10.76
C LEU A 100 -3.78 8.90 10.19
N THR A 101 -3.07 9.85 9.57
CA THR A 101 -3.69 11.03 8.95
C THR A 101 -4.49 10.63 7.72
N GLU A 102 -3.90 9.83 6.81
CA GLU A 102 -4.57 9.39 5.60
C GLU A 102 -5.80 8.51 5.91
N ILE A 103 -5.66 7.51 6.78
CA ILE A 103 -6.78 6.61 7.12
C ILE A 103 -7.94 7.35 7.81
N SER A 104 -7.66 8.42 8.56
CA SER A 104 -8.69 9.24 9.21
C SER A 104 -9.45 10.13 8.23
N CYS A 105 -8.80 10.52 7.12
CA CYS A 105 -9.39 11.34 6.06
C CYS A 105 -10.00 10.50 4.93
N TYR A 106 -9.71 9.21 4.88
CA TYR A 106 -10.13 8.33 3.79
C TYR A 106 -11.62 8.04 3.83
N THR A 107 -12.38 8.76 3.00
CA THR A 107 -13.84 8.66 2.89
C THR A 107 -14.27 8.32 1.46
N TRP A 108 -15.50 7.83 1.32
CA TRP A 108 -16.15 7.69 0.03
C TRP A 108 -16.37 9.09 -0.58
N ALA A 109 -16.03 9.25 -1.86
CA ALA A 109 -16.27 10.48 -2.59
C ALA A 109 -17.77 10.78 -2.62
N VAL A 110 -18.13 12.06 -2.51
CA VAL A 110 -19.53 12.50 -2.49
C VAL A 110 -19.82 13.16 -3.84
N ASP A 111 -20.90 12.76 -4.49
CA ASP A 111 -21.36 13.39 -5.73
C ASP A 111 -21.89 14.80 -5.44
N ARG A 112 -22.06 15.61 -6.48
CA ARG A 112 -22.61 16.98 -6.42
C ARG A 112 -23.98 17.09 -5.74
N PHE A 113 -24.67 15.95 -5.56
CA PHE A 113 -25.97 15.83 -4.90
C PHE A 113 -25.90 15.39 -3.43
N GLY A 114 -24.70 15.26 -2.84
CA GLY A 114 -24.53 14.82 -1.45
C GLY A 114 -24.58 13.31 -1.24
N ASN A 115 -24.70 12.51 -2.31
CA ASN A 115 -24.72 11.06 -2.24
C ASN A 115 -23.30 10.48 -2.21
N ARG A 116 -23.04 9.55 -1.29
CA ARG A 116 -21.79 8.79 -1.26
C ARG A 116 -21.69 7.91 -2.52
N THR A 117 -20.63 8.10 -3.29
CA THR A 117 -20.32 7.30 -4.46
C THR A 117 -19.61 6.01 -4.04
N ASN A 118 -19.53 5.05 -4.96
CA ASN A 118 -18.76 3.81 -4.77
C ASN A 118 -17.26 3.98 -5.07
N THR A 119 -16.79 5.22 -5.22
CA THR A 119 -15.40 5.55 -5.48
C THR A 119 -14.83 6.21 -4.23
N PRO A 120 -13.65 5.79 -3.73
CA PRO A 120 -12.98 6.53 -2.67
C PRO A 120 -12.59 7.93 -3.15
N ILE A 121 -12.41 8.87 -2.22
CA ILE A 121 -11.82 10.17 -2.54
C ILE A 121 -10.41 9.97 -3.12
N ASP A 122 -10.04 10.80 -4.10
CA ASP A 122 -8.74 10.73 -4.78
C ASP A 122 -7.62 11.51 -4.04
N ASP A 123 -7.95 12.07 -2.88
CA ASP A 123 -7.01 12.75 -1.99
C ASP A 123 -6.62 11.83 -0.83
N PHE A 124 -5.34 11.88 -0.42
CA PHE A 124 -4.80 11.09 0.71
C PHE A 124 -4.94 9.57 0.53
N ASN A 125 -4.69 9.07 -0.67
CA ASN A 125 -4.81 7.65 -1.01
C ASN A 125 -3.45 6.91 -1.04
N HIS A 126 -2.32 7.60 -0.91
CA HIS A 126 -1.00 7.05 -1.20
C HIS A 126 -0.60 5.88 -0.28
N MET A 127 -0.82 6.00 1.04
CA MET A 127 -0.57 4.94 2.01
C MET A 127 -1.60 3.82 1.92
N MET A 128 -2.86 4.17 1.65
CA MET A 128 -3.93 3.18 1.47
C MET A 128 -3.68 2.31 0.23
N ASP A 129 -3.21 2.92 -0.85
CA ASP A 129 -2.79 2.22 -2.05
C ASP A 129 -1.56 1.36 -1.80
N ALA A 130 -0.55 1.87 -1.09
CA ALA A 130 0.62 1.08 -0.70
C ALA A 130 0.23 -0.17 0.14
N MET A 131 -0.65 0.00 1.13
CA MET A 131 -1.18 -1.10 1.93
C MET A 131 -1.96 -2.11 1.06
N ARG A 132 -2.80 -1.63 0.15
CA ARG A 132 -3.56 -2.47 -0.77
C ARG A 132 -2.65 -3.27 -1.70
N TYR A 133 -1.59 -2.67 -2.23
CA TYR A 133 -0.60 -3.37 -3.05
C TYR A 133 0.15 -4.44 -2.25
N ALA A 134 0.48 -4.16 -0.98
CA ALA A 134 1.10 -5.16 -0.10
C ALA A 134 0.17 -6.38 0.13
N LEU A 135 -1.14 -6.15 0.23
CA LEU A 135 -2.14 -7.18 0.53
C LEU A 135 -2.71 -7.89 -0.72
N GLU A 136 -2.36 -7.44 -1.94
CA GLU A 136 -2.93 -7.92 -3.19
C GLU A 136 -2.84 -9.45 -3.35
N ASP A 137 -1.70 -10.05 -3.00
CA ASP A 137 -1.50 -11.50 -3.03
C ASP A 137 -2.56 -12.27 -2.23
N ASN A 138 -2.91 -11.75 -1.06
CA ASN A 138 -3.85 -12.40 -0.14
C ASN A 138 -5.30 -12.20 -0.61
N ILE A 139 -5.61 -11.02 -1.18
CA ILE A 139 -6.89 -10.74 -1.80
C ILE A 139 -7.14 -11.68 -2.98
N ARG A 140 -6.11 -11.94 -3.82
CA ARG A 140 -6.26 -12.80 -5.01
C ARG A 140 -6.31 -14.30 -4.68
N LYS A 141 -5.66 -14.76 -3.62
CA LYS A 141 -5.68 -16.18 -3.21
C LYS A 141 -7.08 -16.70 -2.88
N LYS A 142 -8.02 -15.84 -2.46
CA LYS A 142 -9.42 -16.24 -2.19
C LYS A 142 -10.20 -16.68 -3.44
N LYS A 143 -9.71 -16.44 -4.66
CA LYS A 143 -10.46 -16.70 -5.90
C LYS A 143 -10.43 -18.16 -6.41
N TRP A 144 -9.73 -19.09 -5.75
CA TRP A 144 -9.54 -20.47 -6.23
C TRP A 144 -9.92 -21.57 -5.21
N LEU A 145 -10.87 -21.30 -4.33
CA LEU A 145 -11.53 -22.37 -3.56
C LEU A 145 -13.02 -22.34 -3.91
N VAL A 146 -13.36 -23.03 -5.00
CA VAL A 146 -14.69 -23.55 -5.31
C VAL A 146 -14.60 -25.06 -5.30
#